data_AF-A0A7S7TMY9-F1
#
_entry.id   AF-A0A7S7TMY9-F1
#
_cell.length_a   1.000
_cell.length_b   1.000
_cell.length_c   1.000
_cell.angle_alpha   90.00
_cell.angle_beta   90.00
_cell.angle_gamma   90.00
#
_symmetry.space_group_name_H-M   'P 1'
#
loop_
_entity.id
_entity.type
_entity.pdbx_description
1 polymer ?
#
loop_
_entity_poly.entity_id
_entity_poly.type
_entity_poly.pdbx_seq_one_letter_code
_entity_poly.pdbx_strand_id
1 'polypeptide(L)' 'MQPALEVHLVRVRTDDGDVEFWLAATSIDEALDRVLDVIPEGWAVSLDPRQIDPEQIAALNMTIGEIRRYQPG' A
#
# COMPACT_ATOMS: atom_id res chain seq x y z
N MET A 1 4.13 -16.67 9.19
CA MET A 1 4.16 -15.34 8.54
C MET A 1 4.30 -14.32 9.65
N GLN A 2 5.23 -13.38 9.56
CA GLN A 2 5.44 -12.36 10.60
C GLN A 2 4.47 -11.18 10.38
N PRO A 3 3.87 -10.63 11.44
CA PRO A 3 3.02 -9.45 11.32
C PRO A 3 3.86 -8.26 10.86
N ALA A 4 3.28 -7.42 10.03
CA ALA A 4 3.92 -6.20 9.59
C ALA A 4 4.04 -5.19 10.73
N LEU A 5 5.22 -4.60 10.88
CA LEU A 5 5.47 -3.55 11.87
C LEU A 5 5.32 -2.16 11.25
N GLU A 6 5.34 -2.08 9.92
CA GLU A 6 5.25 -0.85 9.14
C GLU A 6 4.35 -1.12 7.93
N VAL A 7 3.45 -0.17 7.65
CA VAL A 7 2.57 -0.21 6.48
C VAL A 7 2.55 1.18 5.86
N HIS A 8 2.85 1.24 4.57
CA HIS A 8 2.82 2.48 3.80
C HIS A 8 1.55 2.57 2.96
N LEU A 9 1.00 3.77 2.89
CA LEU A 9 -0.10 4.07 2.00
C LEU A 9 0.45 4.50 0.65
N VAL A 10 0.12 3.75 -0.40
CA VAL A 10 0.48 4.04 -1.78
C VAL A 10 -0.77 4.45 -2.51
N ARG A 11 -0.69 5.61 -3.17
CA ARG A 11 -1.73 6.11 -4.05
C ARG A 11 -1.48 5.58 -5.45
N VAL A 12 -2.47 4.89 -6.00
CA VAL A 12 -2.43 4.34 -7.36
C VAL A 12 -3.42 5.14 -8.20
N ARG A 13 -2.96 5.69 -9.32
CA ARG A 13 -3.83 6.32 -10.32
C ARG A 13 -4.02 5.34 -11.46
N THR A 14 -5.27 4.97 -11.69
CA THR A 14 -5.66 4.11 -12.81
C THR A 14 -5.56 4.89 -14.12
N ASP A 15 -5.47 4.15 -15.23
CA ASP A 15 -5.46 4.74 -16.58
C ASP A 15 -6.73 5.56 -16.89
N ASP A 16 -7.88 5.17 -16.30
CA ASP A 16 -9.16 5.90 -16.44
C ASP A 16 -9.16 7.25 -15.68
N GLY A 17 -8.12 7.50 -14.87
CA GLY A 17 -7.97 8.72 -14.06
C GLY A 17 -8.49 8.58 -12.63
N ASP A 18 -9.09 7.43 -12.28
CA ASP A 18 -9.49 7.12 -10.90
C ASP A 18 -8.28 6.97 -9.98
N VAL A 19 -8.51 7.26 -8.71
CA VAL A 19 -7.50 7.19 -7.66
C VAL A 19 -7.88 6.10 -6.68
N GLU A 20 -7.01 5.14 -6.52
CA GLU A 20 -7.09 4.09 -5.53
C GLU A 20 -6.01 4.25 -4.47
N PHE A 21 -6.27 3.70 -3.29
CA PHE A 21 -5.30 3.62 -2.21
C PHE A 21 -4.97 2.16 -1.95
N TRP A 22 -3.70 1.90 -1.72
CA TRP A 22 -3.14 0.57 -1.54
C TRP A 22 -2.22 0.60 -0.32
N LEU A 23 -2.25 -0.47 0.46
CA LEU A 23 -1.46 -0.66 1.67
C LEU A 23 -0.31 -1.60 1.35
N ALA A 24 0.90 -1.17 1.65
CA ALA A 24 2.12 -1.95 1.46
C ALA A 24 2.77 -2.24 2.81
N ALA A 25 2.70 -3.49 3.26
CA ALA A 25 3.26 -3.94 4.53
C ALA A 25 4.77 -4.22 4.43
N THR A 26 5.53 -3.22 3.99
CA THR A 26 6.95 -3.33 3.63
C THR A 26 7.71 -2.11 4.16
N SER A 27 9.01 -2.04 3.94
CA SER A 27 9.77 -0.79 4.08
C SER A 27 9.37 0.20 2.98
N ILE A 28 9.52 1.50 3.26
CA ILE A 28 9.13 2.59 2.34
C ILE A 28 9.79 2.49 0.95
N ASP A 29 11.07 2.10 0.90
CA ASP A 29 11.82 1.91 -0.35
C ASP A 29 11.25 0.77 -1.21
N GLU A 30 10.71 -0.27 -0.59
CA GLU A 30 10.08 -1.39 -1.31
C GLU A 30 8.60 -1.13 -1.60
N ALA A 31 7.94 -0.24 -0.86
CA ALA A 31 6.48 -0.10 -0.92
C ALA A 31 5.98 0.25 -2.33
N LEU A 32 6.68 1.16 -3.01
CA LEU A 32 6.34 1.55 -4.38
C LEU A 32 6.60 0.42 -5.37
N ASP A 33 7.74 -0.25 -5.26
CA ASP A 33 8.15 -1.33 -6.17
C ASP A 33 7.20 -2.53 -6.07
N ARG A 34 6.84 -2.91 -4.84
CA ARG A 34 5.89 -3.99 -4.58
C ARG A 34 4.48 -3.66 -5.05
N VAL A 35 4.04 -2.41 -4.93
CA VAL A 35 2.73 -2.01 -5.46
C VAL A 35 2.79 -1.97 -6.99
N LEU A 36 3.89 -1.51 -7.58
CA LEU A 36 4.08 -1.50 -9.02
C LEU A 36 4.03 -2.91 -9.64
N ASP A 37 4.58 -3.91 -8.94
CA ASP A 37 4.58 -5.32 -9.36
C ASP A 37 3.17 -5.95 -9.42
N VAL A 38 2.22 -5.45 -8.62
CA VAL A 38 0.86 -6.01 -8.54
C VAL A 38 -0.19 -5.24 -9.33
N ILE A 39 0.08 -3.99 -9.71
CA ILE A 39 -0.87 -3.19 -10.48
C ILE A 39 -0.70 -3.41 -12.00
N PRO A 40 -1.73 -3.14 -12.81
CA PRO A 40 -1.63 -3.19 -14.26
C PRO A 40 -0.62 -2.20 -14.84
N GLU A 41 -0.02 -2.57 -15.97
CA GLU A 41 0.81 -1.66 -16.77
C GLU A 41 0.02 -0.42 -17.21
N GLY A 42 0.68 0.74 -17.19
CA GLY A 42 0.07 2.04 -17.53
C GLY A 42 -0.51 2.80 -16.34
N TRP A 43 -0.65 2.17 -15.18
CA TRP A 43 -1.08 2.84 -13.96
C TRP A 43 0.10 3.52 -13.26
N ALA A 44 -0.17 4.61 -12.55
CA ALA A 44 0.87 5.38 -11.85
C ALA A 44 0.79 5.18 -10.34
N VAL A 45 1.94 4.95 -9.69
CA VAL A 45 2.04 4.86 -8.23
C VAL A 45 2.69 6.12 -7.65
N SER A 46 2.28 6.49 -6.44
CA SER A 46 2.92 7.57 -5.68
C SER A 46 2.75 7.29 -4.19
N LEU A 47 3.80 7.54 -3.42
CA LEU A 47 3.73 7.34 -1.98
C LEU A 47 2.86 8.44 -1.37
N ASP A 48 1.92 8.07 -0.51
CA ASP A 48 1.13 9.04 0.22
C ASP A 48 1.91 9.48 1.47
N PRO A 49 2.01 10.79 1.78
CA PRO A 49 2.73 11.27 2.95
C PRO A 49 2.06 10.91 4.28
N ARG A 50 0.83 10.39 4.25
CA ARG A 50 0.14 9.91 5.45
C ARG A 50 0.79 8.63 5.97
N GLN A 51 1.31 8.71 7.19
CA GLN A 51 1.76 7.55 7.93
C GLN A 51 0.56 6.88 8.60
N ILE A 52 0.60 5.55 8.70
CA ILE A 52 -0.39 4.77 9.42
C ILE A 52 0.13 4.51 10.82
N ASP A 53 -0.68 4.82 11.83
CA ASP A 53 -0.32 4.59 13.21
C ASP A 53 -0.09 3.10 13.51
N PRO A 54 0.87 2.75 14.40
CA PRO A 54 1.14 1.35 14.77
C PRO A 54 -0.07 0.59 15.29
N GLU A 55 -0.98 1.27 16.01
CA GLU A 55 -2.24 0.69 16.48
C GLU A 55 -3.16 0.30 15.31
N GLN A 56 -3.21 1.12 14.26
CA GLN A 56 -3.96 0.84 13.06
C GLN A 56 -3.29 -0.27 12.23
N ILE A 57 -1.96 -0.32 12.18
CA ILE A 57 -1.21 -1.42 11.55
C ILE A 57 -1.55 -2.76 12.21
N ALA A 58 -1.57 -2.80 13.54
CA ALA A 58 -1.97 -3.99 14.29
C ALA A 58 -3.41 -4.41 13.96
N ALA A 59 -4.33 -3.44 13.79
CA ALA A 59 -5.71 -3.70 13.39
C ALA A 59 -5.85 -4.19 11.93
N LEU A 60 -4.95 -3.78 11.02
CA LEU A 60 -4.93 -4.25 9.63
C LEU A 60 -4.58 -5.74 9.50
N ASN A 61 -3.86 -6.28 10.50
CA ASN A 61 -3.44 -7.68 10.59
C ASN A 61 -2.78 -8.16 9.27
N MET A 62 -1.90 -7.33 8.72
CA MET A 62 -1.16 -7.63 7.49
C MET A 62 0.14 -8.34 7.81
N THR A 63 0.60 -9.18 6.87
CA THR A 63 1.91 -9.83 6.96
C THR A 63 2.99 -9.04 6.23
N ILE A 64 4.25 -9.17 6.67
CA ILE A 64 5.37 -8.50 6.00
C ILE A 64 5.44 -8.93 4.53
N GLY A 65 5.52 -7.96 3.61
CA GLY A 65 5.53 -8.18 2.18
C GLY A 65 4.13 -8.23 1.54
N GLU A 66 3.06 -8.15 2.33
CA GLU A 66 1.70 -8.19 1.84
C GLU A 66 1.26 -6.85 1.27
N ILE A 67 0.59 -6.88 0.12
CA ILE A 67 -0.01 -5.71 -0.51
C ILE A 67 -1.53 -5.89 -0.52
N ARG A 68 -2.26 -4.87 -0.05
CA ARG A 68 -3.72 -4.93 0.03
C ARG A 68 -4.34 -3.62 -0.44
N ARG A 69 -5.35 -3.70 -1.31
CA ARG A 69 -6.13 -2.52 -1.72
C ARG A 69 -6.92 -1.96 -0.54
N TYR A 70 -6.83 -0.66 -0.31
CA TYR A 70 -7.62 0.07 0.67
C TYR A 70 -8.88 0.62 -0.01
N GLN A 71 -10.03 0.04 0.34
CA GLN A 71 -11.33 0.58 -0.04
C GLN A 71 -11.92 1.26 1.19
N PRO A 72 -12.12 2.60 1.18
CA PRO A 72 -12.95 3.23 2.20
C PRO A 72 -14.38 2.72 2.00
N GLY A 73 -14.84 1.87 2.92
CA GLY A 73 -16.24 1.44 3.02
C GLY A 73 -17.10 2.49 3.69
#